data_AF-A0A810A4T3-F1
#
_entry.id   AF-A0A810A4T3-F1
#
_cell.length_a   1.000
_cell.length_b   1.000
_cell.length_c   1.000
_cell.angle_alpha   90.00
_cell.angle_beta   90.00
_cell.angle_gamma   90.00
#
_symmetry.space_group_name_H-M   'P 1'
#
loop_
_entity.id
_entity.type
_entity.pdbx_description
1 polymer ?
#
loop_
_entity_poly.entity_id
_entity_poly.type
_entity_poly.pdbx_seq_one_letter_code
_entity_poly.pdbx_strand_id
1 'polypeptide(L)'
;MSEGTPAEDGNEQPATSVGGPGAAAQVEVGDNGSGPDGETDEYGELLAALGRTFDQDCRIAIHESGHIIAARLLGNPLGGATADPGPGYEGRVWGERHVEAFAEGGGDASDVRETLASVMPGPGEDRSSVADVFASVYGHCIELAAGRAAEHMLLGDDDKRSALDDLRQARELALLICKSEGAVESFIAHCDIAARDLLMPYGDVVMTLSIVLRIKRTLDGAEIDQIIRDVETRKALALEQRRRAEWRKSELAAARFRVECEPLPAARSRHCSHDQAS
;
A
#
# COMPACT_ATOMS: atom_id res chain seq x y z
N MET A 1 60.29 -5.53 -1.80
CA MET A 1 61.10 -6.46 -0.99
C MET A 1 60.13 -7.05 0.02
N SER A 2 59.35 -8.10 -0.27
CA SER A 2 59.51 -9.24 -1.20
C SER A 2 60.31 -10.41 -0.61
N GLU A 3 59.58 -11.41 -0.11
CA GLU A 3 59.87 -12.85 0.04
C GLU A 3 58.62 -13.47 0.71
N GLY A 4 58.17 -14.71 0.44
CA GLY A 4 58.52 -15.69 -0.60
C GLY A 4 57.55 -16.89 -0.56
N THR A 5 57.20 -17.47 -1.71
CA THR A 5 56.21 -18.59 -1.90
C THR A 5 56.84 -19.98 -1.62
N PRO A 6 56.07 -21.09 -1.47
CA PRO A 6 55.39 -21.86 -2.55
C PRO A 6 53.86 -22.07 -2.30
N ALA A 7 52.97 -22.45 -3.25
CA ALA A 7 52.92 -23.62 -4.15
C ALA A 7 52.75 -24.97 -3.39
N GLU A 8 52.13 -26.04 -3.87
CA GLU A 8 51.60 -26.49 -5.19
C GLU A 8 50.25 -27.24 -4.90
N ASP A 9 49.28 -27.53 -5.78
CA ASP A 9 48.94 -27.23 -7.19
C ASP A 9 47.38 -27.38 -7.34
N GLY A 10 46.65 -27.50 -8.47
CA GLY A 10 46.95 -27.54 -9.91
C GLY A 10 46.21 -28.68 -10.66
N ASN A 11 45.12 -28.38 -11.40
CA ASN A 11 44.67 -29.20 -12.55
C ASN A 11 43.74 -28.41 -13.51
N GLU A 12 43.85 -28.70 -14.80
CA GLU A 12 42.99 -28.21 -15.89
C GLU A 12 41.90 -29.29 -16.21
N GLN A 13 41.04 -29.28 -17.24
CA GLN A 13 40.88 -28.48 -18.47
C GLN A 13 39.38 -28.56 -18.96
N PRO A 14 39.00 -28.31 -20.23
CA PRO A 14 38.17 -27.15 -20.59
C PRO A 14 36.69 -27.44 -20.94
N ALA A 15 35.92 -26.35 -21.07
CA ALA A 15 34.76 -26.29 -21.95
C ALA A 15 34.92 -25.09 -22.91
N THR A 16 34.87 -25.32 -24.21
CA THR A 16 35.15 -24.30 -25.25
C THR A 16 33.91 -23.91 -26.05
N SER A 17 33.85 -22.63 -26.45
CA SER A 17 33.11 -22.13 -27.64
C SER A 17 31.56 -22.14 -27.58
N VAL A 18 30.82 -21.23 -28.21
CA VAL A 18 31.15 -19.94 -28.86
C VAL A 18 29.88 -19.08 -28.95
N GLY A 19 30.04 -17.76 -29.04
CA GLY A 19 28.98 -16.80 -29.42
C GLY A 19 28.42 -16.02 -28.23
N GLY A 20 28.16 -14.71 -28.35
CA GLY A 20 28.42 -13.78 -29.46
C GLY A 20 27.96 -12.39 -29.01
N PRO A 21 28.65 -11.29 -29.38
CA PRO A 21 28.45 -9.99 -28.72
C PRO A 21 27.08 -9.36 -29.02
N GLY A 22 26.60 -8.58 -28.05
CA GLY A 22 25.21 -8.12 -27.99
C GLY A 22 24.77 -7.22 -29.14
N ALA A 23 23.52 -7.40 -29.55
CA ALA A 23 22.80 -6.47 -30.42
C ALA A 23 22.46 -5.19 -29.65
N ALA A 24 23.40 -4.25 -29.58
CA ALA A 24 23.12 -2.88 -29.16
C ALA A 24 22.25 -2.21 -30.23
N ALA A 25 20.94 -2.16 -30.00
CA ALA A 25 20.01 -1.44 -30.87
C ALA A 25 20.28 0.07 -30.75
N GLN A 26 21.03 0.62 -31.69
CA GLN A 26 21.13 2.07 -31.87
C GLN A 26 19.78 2.58 -32.34
N VAL A 27 19.01 3.20 -31.45
CA VAL A 27 17.87 4.03 -31.83
C VAL A 27 18.45 5.34 -32.34
N GLU A 28 18.31 5.59 -33.64
CA GLU A 28 18.80 6.81 -34.28
C GLU A 28 18.04 8.03 -33.75
N VAL A 29 18.76 9.14 -33.53
CA VAL A 29 18.16 10.42 -33.10
C VAL A 29 17.51 11.09 -34.32
N GLY A 30 16.29 10.67 -34.63
CA GLY A 30 15.43 11.30 -35.64
C GLY A 30 14.72 12.54 -35.08
N ASP A 31 15.31 13.71 -35.30
CA ASP A 31 14.71 15.01 -34.95
C ASP A 31 13.82 15.57 -36.08
N ASN A 32 12.85 16.42 -35.70
CA ASN A 32 11.90 17.16 -36.54
C ASN A 32 10.95 16.35 -37.43
N GLY A 33 9.86 15.89 -36.82
CA GLY A 33 8.61 15.54 -37.51
C GLY A 33 7.40 16.24 -36.88
N SER A 34 7.18 17.52 -37.20
CA SER A 34 6.05 18.29 -36.66
C SER A 34 4.70 17.73 -37.15
N GLY A 35 4.03 16.97 -36.28
CA GLY A 35 2.62 16.59 -36.41
C GLY A 35 1.66 17.67 -35.90
N PRO A 36 0.37 17.64 -36.29
CA PRO A 36 -0.53 18.78 -36.14
C PRO A 36 -1.11 18.96 -34.72
N ASP A 37 -1.25 20.23 -34.35
CA ASP A 37 -2.43 20.80 -33.69
C ASP A 37 -2.89 20.19 -32.36
N GLY A 38 -2.04 20.31 -31.34
CA GLY A 38 -2.48 20.99 -30.11
C GLY A 38 -3.58 20.34 -29.27
N GLU A 39 -3.47 19.06 -28.97
CA GLU A 39 -3.95 18.57 -27.65
C GLU A 39 -3.06 19.22 -26.57
N THR A 40 -3.55 20.29 -25.93
CA THR A 40 -2.95 20.76 -24.68
C THR A 40 -3.06 19.66 -23.64
N ASP A 41 -2.00 19.48 -22.84
CA ASP A 41 -2.03 18.60 -21.69
C ASP A 41 -2.97 19.21 -20.63
N GLU A 42 -4.27 18.90 -20.70
CA GLU A 42 -5.31 19.44 -19.81
C GLU A 42 -4.97 19.21 -18.33
N TYR A 43 -4.27 18.10 -18.03
CA TYR A 43 -3.80 17.79 -16.69
C TYR A 43 -2.58 18.65 -16.31
N GLY A 44 -1.62 18.85 -17.23
CA GLY A 44 -0.53 19.80 -17.08
C GLY A 44 -1.00 21.25 -16.91
N GLU A 45 -2.02 21.69 -17.65
CA GLU A 45 -2.66 23.01 -17.49
C GLU A 45 -3.37 23.14 -16.14
N LEU A 46 -4.10 22.10 -15.70
CA LEU A 46 -4.71 22.04 -14.37
C LEU A 46 -3.65 22.15 -13.27
N LEU A 47 -2.57 21.36 -13.34
CA LEU A 47 -1.49 21.41 -12.35
C LEU A 47 -0.78 22.77 -12.34
N ALA A 48 -0.56 23.38 -13.50
CA ALA A 48 -0.01 24.73 -13.60
C ALA A 48 -0.94 25.78 -12.95
N ALA A 49 -2.26 25.68 -13.16
CA ALA A 49 -3.25 26.55 -12.53
C ALA A 49 -3.34 26.35 -11.00
N LEU A 50 -3.12 25.13 -10.52
CA LEU A 50 -3.00 24.81 -9.08
C LEU A 50 -1.62 25.13 -8.49
N GLY A 51 -0.63 25.52 -9.30
CA GLY A 51 0.74 25.83 -8.88
C GLY A 51 1.57 24.60 -8.48
N ARG A 52 1.29 23.43 -9.06
CA ARG A 52 1.84 22.11 -8.67
C ARG A 52 2.68 21.43 -9.74
N THR A 53 3.55 20.53 -9.30
CA THR A 53 4.15 19.49 -10.15
C THR A 53 3.30 18.20 -10.15
N PHE A 54 3.56 17.33 -11.14
CA PHE A 54 3.00 15.98 -11.20
C PHE A 54 3.26 15.18 -9.91
N ASP A 55 4.49 15.25 -9.38
CA ASP A 55 4.91 14.49 -8.19
C ASP A 55 4.20 15.00 -6.92
N GLN A 56 3.96 16.30 -6.80
CA GLN A 56 3.19 16.87 -5.69
C GLN A 56 1.75 16.38 -5.69
N ASP A 57 1.08 16.39 -6.85
CA ASP A 57 -0.30 15.90 -6.96
C ASP A 57 -0.40 14.36 -6.83
N CYS A 58 0.67 13.63 -7.18
CA CYS A 58 0.82 12.21 -6.83
C CYS A 58 0.92 12.00 -5.32
N ARG A 59 1.80 12.74 -4.63
CA ARG A 59 1.97 12.67 -3.17
C ARG A 59 0.64 12.95 -2.47
N ILE A 60 0.00 14.07 -2.79
CA ILE A 60 -1.27 14.49 -2.19
C ILE A 60 -2.35 13.41 -2.39
N ALA A 61 -2.54 12.90 -3.61
CA ALA A 61 -3.57 11.88 -3.81
C ALA A 61 -3.27 10.53 -3.14
N ILE A 62 -1.99 10.16 -2.95
CA ILE A 62 -1.57 9.01 -2.16
C ILE A 62 -1.86 9.25 -0.67
N HIS A 63 -1.56 10.46 -0.17
CA HIS A 63 -1.79 10.91 1.19
C HIS A 63 -3.28 10.83 1.57
N GLU A 64 -4.16 11.48 0.79
CA GLU A 64 -5.62 11.40 1.00
C GLU A 64 -6.12 9.94 0.93
N SER A 65 -5.55 9.13 0.04
CA SER A 65 -5.91 7.70 -0.07
C SER A 65 -5.49 6.87 1.14
N GLY A 66 -4.44 7.29 1.86
CA GLY A 66 -4.08 6.75 3.17
C GLY A 66 -5.15 7.03 4.22
N HIS A 67 -5.56 8.28 4.36
CA HIS A 67 -6.64 8.68 5.28
C HIS A 67 -7.97 7.99 4.96
N ILE A 68 -8.38 7.92 3.68
CA ILE A 68 -9.59 7.20 3.23
C ILE A 68 -9.62 5.76 3.74
N ILE A 69 -8.53 5.02 3.55
CA ILE A 69 -8.46 3.60 3.90
C ILE A 69 -8.37 3.42 5.42
N ALA A 70 -7.59 4.26 6.13
CA ALA A 70 -7.54 4.22 7.59
C ALA A 70 -8.91 4.51 8.21
N ALA A 71 -9.61 5.56 7.76
CA ALA A 71 -10.96 5.89 8.22
C ALA A 71 -11.93 4.71 8.05
N ARG A 72 -11.96 4.08 6.86
CA ARG A 72 -12.83 2.92 6.62
C ARG A 72 -12.44 1.67 7.41
N LEU A 73 -11.16 1.43 7.67
CA LEU A 73 -10.71 0.28 8.48
C LEU A 73 -10.89 0.48 9.99
N LEU A 74 -10.85 1.72 10.46
CA LEU A 74 -11.15 2.10 11.85
C LEU A 74 -12.66 2.21 12.13
N GLY A 75 -13.48 2.24 11.08
CA GLY A 75 -14.95 2.33 11.16
C GLY A 75 -15.49 3.77 11.22
N ASN A 76 -14.68 4.76 10.85
CA ASN A 76 -15.04 6.17 10.88
C ASN A 76 -15.96 6.55 9.69
N PRO A 77 -16.99 7.40 9.91
CA PRO A 77 -17.86 7.90 8.85
C PRO A 77 -17.10 8.79 7.85
N LEU A 78 -17.28 8.56 6.55
CA LEU A 78 -16.53 9.21 5.47
C LEU A 78 -17.50 9.87 4.48
N GLY A 79 -17.45 11.21 4.39
CA GLY A 79 -18.28 11.99 3.49
C GLY A 79 -17.68 12.14 2.09
N GLY A 80 -16.35 12.18 1.99
CA GLY A 80 -15.65 12.29 0.72
C GLY A 80 -14.17 12.65 0.88
N ALA A 81 -13.52 12.86 -0.25
CA ALA A 81 -12.12 13.28 -0.34
C ALA A 81 -11.89 14.19 -1.57
N THR A 82 -10.90 15.07 -1.50
CA THR A 82 -10.45 15.89 -2.63
C THR A 82 -8.93 15.98 -2.70
N ALA A 83 -8.39 15.98 -3.92
CA ALA A 83 -7.00 16.37 -4.18
C ALA A 83 -6.87 17.85 -4.56
N ASP A 84 -7.97 18.62 -4.66
CA ASP A 84 -7.88 20.05 -4.96
C ASP A 84 -7.61 20.90 -3.70
N PRO A 85 -6.78 21.95 -3.80
CA PRO A 85 -6.43 22.79 -2.66
C PRO A 85 -7.61 23.64 -2.21
N GLY A 86 -7.61 23.97 -0.93
CA GLY A 86 -8.54 24.93 -0.34
C GLY A 86 -7.91 25.74 0.79
N PRO A 87 -8.71 26.50 1.55
CA PRO A 87 -8.21 27.35 2.63
C PRO A 87 -7.51 26.52 3.71
N GLY A 88 -6.18 26.52 3.69
CA GLY A 88 -5.33 25.84 4.67
C GLY A 88 -4.98 24.37 4.36
N TYR A 89 -5.32 23.84 3.18
CA TYR A 89 -5.06 22.43 2.86
C TYR A 89 -4.68 22.18 1.38
N GLU A 90 -3.89 21.12 1.13
CA GLU A 90 -3.47 20.71 -0.21
C GLU A 90 -4.43 19.67 -0.84
N GLY A 91 -4.72 18.61 -0.11
CA GLY A 91 -5.91 17.77 -0.32
C GLY A 91 -6.74 17.77 0.96
N ARG A 92 -7.88 17.07 0.97
CA ARG A 92 -8.66 16.88 2.19
C ARG A 92 -9.56 15.65 2.14
N VAL A 93 -9.51 14.83 3.19
CA VAL A 93 -10.56 13.89 3.59
C VAL A 93 -11.51 14.53 4.59
N TRP A 94 -12.81 14.22 4.51
CA TRP A 94 -13.80 14.67 5.50
C TRP A 94 -14.85 13.61 5.83
N GLY A 95 -15.38 13.66 7.06
CA GLY A 95 -16.46 12.80 7.52
C GLY A 95 -17.86 13.25 7.08
N GLU A 96 -18.85 12.36 7.19
CA GLU A 96 -20.22 12.56 6.67
C GLU A 96 -20.93 13.82 7.19
N ARG A 97 -20.57 14.31 8.39
CA ARG A 97 -21.18 15.49 9.04
C ARG A 97 -20.46 16.81 8.77
N HIS A 98 -19.46 16.83 7.89
CA HIS A 98 -18.59 17.99 7.66
C HIS A 98 -19.35 19.25 7.18
N VAL A 99 -20.49 19.08 6.50
CA VAL A 99 -21.26 20.16 5.86
C VAL A 99 -21.90 21.14 6.87
N GLU A 100 -22.20 20.70 8.09
CA GLU A 100 -22.98 21.50 9.06
C GLU A 100 -22.21 21.86 10.35
N ALA A 101 -21.20 21.08 10.74
CA ALA A 101 -20.60 21.17 12.07
C ALA A 101 -19.43 22.17 12.22
N PHE A 102 -18.81 22.63 11.12
CA PHE A 102 -17.49 23.28 11.16
C PHE A 102 -17.42 24.67 10.49
N ALA A 103 -18.56 25.32 10.28
CA ALA A 103 -18.59 26.71 9.81
C ALA A 103 -18.00 27.72 10.82
N GLU A 104 -17.95 27.35 12.11
CA GLU A 104 -17.46 28.17 13.22
C GLU A 104 -16.26 27.52 13.95
N GLY A 105 -15.20 27.20 13.20
CA GLY A 105 -13.84 27.03 13.71
C GLY A 105 -13.46 25.70 14.35
N GLY A 106 -14.38 24.99 15.03
CA GLY A 106 -14.11 23.82 15.88
C GLY A 106 -13.66 22.52 15.19
N GLY A 107 -12.90 22.62 14.10
CA GLY A 107 -12.31 21.50 13.36
C GLY A 107 -10.85 21.20 13.73
N ASP A 108 -10.26 21.90 14.70
CA ASP A 108 -8.87 21.68 15.11
C ASP A 108 -8.74 20.75 16.33
N ALA A 109 -7.72 19.89 16.31
CA ALA A 109 -7.39 19.00 17.42
C ALA A 109 -7.08 19.74 18.75
N SER A 110 -6.62 20.99 18.69
CA SER A 110 -6.38 21.81 19.89
C SER A 110 -7.68 22.25 20.59
N ASP A 111 -8.74 22.56 19.84
CA ASP A 111 -10.09 22.87 20.36
C ASP A 111 -10.73 21.62 21.00
N VAL A 112 -10.58 20.47 20.32
CA VAL A 112 -11.03 19.16 20.82
C VAL A 112 -10.31 18.82 22.12
N ARG A 113 -8.99 19.05 22.19
CA ARG A 113 -8.21 18.87 23.42
C ARG A 113 -8.69 19.81 24.53
N GLU A 114 -8.87 21.10 24.26
CA GLU A 114 -9.31 22.07 25.29
C GLU A 114 -10.68 21.69 25.86
N THR A 115 -11.62 21.35 24.99
CA THR A 115 -12.96 20.87 25.37
C THR A 115 -12.87 19.65 26.30
N LEU A 116 -12.12 18.61 25.87
CA LEU A 116 -12.02 17.35 26.60
C LEU A 116 -11.14 17.42 27.86
N ALA A 117 -10.17 18.34 27.93
CA ALA A 117 -9.28 18.48 29.08
C ALA A 117 -10.02 18.70 30.41
N SER A 118 -11.24 19.28 30.36
CA SER A 118 -12.12 19.48 31.51
C SER A 118 -12.72 18.19 32.11
N VAL A 119 -12.76 17.09 31.33
CA VAL A 119 -13.33 15.79 31.75
C VAL A 119 -12.29 14.66 31.81
N MET A 120 -11.03 14.92 31.46
CA MET A 120 -9.95 13.92 31.56
C MET A 120 -9.53 13.66 33.01
N PRO A 121 -9.47 12.41 33.49
CA PRO A 121 -9.10 12.06 34.86
C PRO A 121 -7.69 12.51 35.26
N GLY A 122 -7.57 12.96 36.50
CA GLY A 122 -6.32 13.38 37.13
C GLY A 122 -5.37 12.24 37.53
N PRO A 123 -4.21 12.58 38.12
CA PRO A 123 -3.21 11.59 38.53
C PRO A 123 -3.74 10.64 39.62
N GLY A 124 -3.91 9.35 39.25
CA GLY A 124 -4.40 8.31 40.17
C GLY A 124 -5.92 8.15 40.21
N GLU A 125 -6.67 8.92 39.43
CA GLU A 125 -8.12 8.75 39.26
C GLU A 125 -8.45 7.61 38.28
N ASP A 126 -9.66 7.06 38.38
CA ASP A 126 -10.13 6.01 37.47
C ASP A 126 -10.34 6.56 36.05
N ARG A 127 -10.15 5.69 35.05
CA ARG A 127 -10.25 6.01 33.62
C ARG A 127 -11.36 5.26 32.89
N SER A 128 -12.13 4.40 33.56
CA SER A 128 -13.17 3.59 32.90
C SER A 128 -14.28 4.45 32.28
N SER A 129 -14.58 5.61 32.88
CA SER A 129 -15.59 6.58 32.45
C SER A 129 -15.25 7.36 31.17
N VAL A 130 -14.01 7.29 30.69
CA VAL A 130 -13.51 7.98 29.48
C VAL A 130 -12.72 7.05 28.56
N ALA A 131 -12.90 5.73 28.70
CA ALA A 131 -12.17 4.73 27.91
C ALA A 131 -12.48 4.84 26.40
N ASP A 132 -13.67 5.34 26.05
CA ASP A 132 -14.08 5.74 24.71
C ASP A 132 -13.27 6.92 24.16
N VAL A 133 -12.98 7.94 24.98
CA VAL A 133 -12.09 9.06 24.61
C VAL A 133 -10.68 8.56 24.33
N PHE A 134 -10.14 7.68 25.17
CA PHE A 134 -8.82 7.07 24.93
C PHE A 134 -8.79 6.24 23.63
N ALA A 135 -9.84 5.47 23.34
CA ALA A 135 -9.96 4.69 22.12
C ALA A 135 -10.12 5.58 20.87
N SER A 136 -10.93 6.64 20.97
CA SER A 136 -11.17 7.61 19.89
C SER A 136 -9.88 8.36 19.55
N VAL A 137 -9.16 8.89 20.53
CA VAL A 137 -7.86 9.55 20.32
C VAL A 137 -6.87 8.62 19.65
N TYR A 138 -6.77 7.36 20.09
CA TYR A 138 -5.88 6.38 19.46
C TYR A 138 -6.25 6.11 17.99
N GLY A 139 -7.54 5.97 17.67
CA GLY A 139 -8.01 5.85 16.29
C GLY A 139 -7.67 7.07 15.43
N HIS A 140 -7.94 8.28 15.91
CA HIS A 140 -7.64 9.51 15.17
C HIS A 140 -6.12 9.73 14.98
N CYS A 141 -5.28 9.38 15.96
CA CYS A 141 -3.82 9.45 15.79
C CYS A 141 -3.29 8.42 14.76
N ILE A 142 -3.95 7.26 14.59
CA ILE A 142 -3.66 6.33 13.48
C ILE A 142 -4.13 6.92 12.14
N GLU A 143 -5.34 7.49 12.09
CA GLU A 143 -5.88 8.10 10.87
C GLU A 143 -5.01 9.27 10.37
N LEU A 144 -4.59 10.16 11.27
CA LEU A 144 -3.69 11.27 10.95
C LEU A 144 -2.29 10.80 10.50
N ALA A 145 -1.79 9.67 11.04
CA ALA A 145 -0.55 9.07 10.56
C ALA A 145 -0.69 8.37 9.19
N ALA A 146 -1.90 8.08 8.74
CA ALA A 146 -2.14 7.25 7.55
C ALA A 146 -1.71 7.90 6.24
N GLY A 147 -1.83 9.23 6.09
CA GLY A 147 -1.37 9.95 4.91
C GLY A 147 0.14 9.78 4.69
N ARG A 148 0.94 10.06 5.73
CA ARG A 148 2.39 9.80 5.72
C ARG A 148 2.74 8.33 5.54
N ALA A 149 2.02 7.42 6.18
CA ALA A 149 2.25 5.98 6.03
C ALA A 149 2.02 5.51 4.57
N ALA A 150 1.00 6.03 3.89
CA ALA A 150 0.74 5.77 2.47
C ALA A 150 1.83 6.35 1.56
N GLU A 151 2.29 7.58 1.82
CA GLU A 151 3.42 8.18 1.11
C GLU A 151 4.68 7.33 1.24
N HIS A 152 5.11 6.98 2.46
CA HIS A 152 6.30 6.15 2.68
C HIS A 152 6.17 4.76 2.04
N MET A 153 4.97 4.17 2.02
CA MET A 153 4.70 2.86 1.40
C MET A 153 4.82 2.85 -0.13
N LEU A 154 4.57 3.98 -0.80
CA LEU A 154 4.50 4.04 -2.28
C LEU A 154 5.57 4.93 -2.93
N LEU A 155 6.17 5.85 -2.18
CA LEU A 155 7.15 6.85 -2.65
C LEU A 155 8.50 6.77 -1.90
N GLY A 156 8.51 6.30 -0.65
CA GLY A 156 9.70 6.24 0.21
C GLY A 156 9.90 7.48 1.12
N ASP A 157 11.02 7.51 1.84
CA ASP A 157 11.28 8.44 2.96
C ASP A 157 11.87 9.83 2.55
N ASP A 158 11.72 10.24 1.29
CA ASP A 158 12.49 11.38 0.72
C ASP A 158 11.96 12.78 1.09
N ASP A 159 10.65 12.96 1.32
CA ASP A 159 10.09 14.28 1.71
C ASP A 159 9.84 14.41 3.22
N LYS A 160 10.77 15.10 3.90
CA LYS A 160 10.69 15.38 5.35
C LYS A 160 9.79 16.56 5.72
N ARG A 161 8.94 17.04 4.80
CA ARG A 161 8.01 18.16 5.00
C ARG A 161 6.54 17.80 4.76
N SER A 162 6.22 16.56 4.41
CA SER A 162 4.83 16.12 4.34
C SER A 162 4.22 15.92 5.74
N ALA A 163 2.89 15.83 5.79
CA ALA A 163 2.11 15.54 6.99
C ALA A 163 2.40 16.42 8.22
N LEU A 164 2.84 17.67 8.03
CA LEU A 164 3.19 18.57 9.14
C LEU A 164 1.97 18.99 9.97
N ASP A 165 0.80 19.17 9.34
CA ASP A 165 -0.41 19.51 10.07
C ASP A 165 -1.02 18.28 10.76
N ASP A 166 -0.99 17.11 10.12
CA ASP A 166 -1.49 15.86 10.70
C ASP A 166 -0.65 15.45 11.92
N LEU A 167 0.66 15.64 11.84
CA LEU A 167 1.58 15.48 12.97
C LEU A 167 1.25 16.46 14.11
N ARG A 168 0.96 17.73 13.78
CA ARG A 168 0.52 18.73 14.77
C ARG A 168 -0.79 18.31 15.42
N GLN A 169 -1.80 17.95 14.65
CA GLN A 169 -3.11 17.53 15.15
C GLN A 169 -3.01 16.27 16.01
N ALA A 170 -2.26 15.26 15.56
CA ALA A 170 -2.03 14.03 16.31
C ALA A 170 -1.31 14.31 17.64
N ARG A 171 -0.38 15.28 17.67
CA ARG A 171 0.29 15.74 18.89
C ARG A 171 -0.68 16.43 19.87
N GLU A 172 -1.59 17.27 19.36
CA GLU A 172 -2.59 17.93 20.20
C GLU A 172 -3.57 16.93 20.84
N LEU A 173 -4.02 15.90 20.09
CA LEU A 173 -4.83 14.80 20.64
C LEU A 173 -4.03 13.94 21.63
N ALA A 174 -2.78 13.59 21.31
CA ALA A 174 -1.91 12.76 22.16
C ALA A 174 -1.68 13.36 23.55
N LEU A 175 -1.72 14.70 23.71
CA LEU A 175 -1.61 15.39 25.00
C LEU A 175 -2.78 15.12 25.97
N LEU A 176 -3.92 14.60 25.49
CA LEU A 176 -4.98 14.07 26.36
C LEU A 176 -4.49 12.84 27.13
N ILE A 177 -3.71 11.97 26.47
CA ILE A 177 -3.20 10.70 26.99
C ILE A 177 -1.86 10.89 27.72
N CYS A 178 -0.88 11.45 27.02
CA CYS A 178 0.52 11.56 27.42
C CYS A 178 0.81 12.92 28.06
N LYS A 179 1.61 12.93 29.14
CA LYS A 179 1.89 14.14 29.95
C LYS A 179 3.36 14.58 29.93
N SER A 180 4.17 14.03 29.03
CA SER A 180 5.55 14.44 28.77
C SER A 180 5.87 14.27 27.29
N GLU A 181 6.73 15.14 26.76
CA GLU A 181 7.13 15.13 25.34
C GLU A 181 7.56 13.75 24.86
N GLY A 182 8.50 13.10 25.57
CA GLY A 182 8.97 11.76 25.20
C GLY A 182 7.89 10.67 25.18
N ALA A 183 6.80 10.84 25.94
CA ALA A 183 5.65 9.94 25.88
C ALA A 183 4.69 10.28 24.72
N VAL A 184 4.58 11.56 24.35
CA VAL A 184 3.84 12.01 23.16
C VAL A 184 4.52 11.50 21.89
N GLU A 185 5.82 11.76 21.72
CA GLU A 185 6.61 11.32 20.56
C GLU A 185 6.59 9.79 20.41
N SER A 186 6.73 9.05 21.53
CA SER A 186 6.66 7.57 21.51
C SER A 186 5.27 7.04 21.14
N PHE A 187 4.19 7.77 21.50
CA PHE A 187 2.82 7.40 21.13
C PHE A 187 2.52 7.69 19.65
N ILE A 188 3.00 8.82 19.13
CA ILE A 188 2.90 9.17 17.70
C ILE A 188 3.67 8.14 16.85
N ALA A 189 4.92 7.84 17.20
CA ALA A 189 5.73 6.85 16.48
C ALA A 189 5.12 5.44 16.50
N HIS A 190 4.40 5.08 17.57
CA HIS A 190 3.58 3.85 17.61
C HIS A 190 2.37 3.94 16.66
N CYS A 191 1.71 5.10 16.56
CA CYS A 191 0.61 5.32 15.63
C CYS A 191 1.07 5.29 14.15
N ASP A 192 2.26 5.80 13.83
CA ASP A 192 2.89 5.66 12.49
C ASP A 192 3.06 4.19 12.09
N ILE A 193 3.59 3.36 13.01
CA ILE A 193 3.76 1.91 12.79
C ILE A 193 2.39 1.24 12.64
N ALA A 194 1.43 1.55 13.51
CA ALA A 194 0.08 1.00 13.45
C ALA A 194 -0.66 1.38 12.16
N ALA A 195 -0.53 2.62 11.67
CA ALA A 195 -1.11 3.08 10.42
C ALA A 195 -0.50 2.36 9.21
N ARG A 196 0.84 2.24 9.17
CA ARG A 196 1.54 1.48 8.12
C ARG A 196 1.10 0.02 8.08
N ASP A 197 1.03 -0.65 9.23
CA ASP A 197 0.65 -2.07 9.29
C ASP A 197 -0.85 -2.29 9.01
N LEU A 198 -1.70 -1.29 9.30
CA LEU A 198 -3.12 -1.25 8.92
C LEU A 198 -3.30 -1.09 7.40
N LEU A 199 -2.51 -0.22 6.75
CA LEU A 199 -2.59 0.05 5.31
C LEU A 199 -1.92 -1.03 4.44
N MET A 200 -0.88 -1.71 4.93
CA MET A 200 -0.05 -2.64 4.14
C MET A 200 -0.83 -3.70 3.32
N PRO A 201 -1.92 -4.33 3.83
CA PRO A 201 -2.70 -5.29 3.04
C PRO A 201 -3.48 -4.68 1.86
N TYR A 202 -3.60 -3.36 1.81
CA TYR A 202 -4.47 -2.60 0.92
C TYR A 202 -3.73 -1.59 0.03
N GLY A 203 -2.40 -1.71 -0.11
CA GLY A 203 -1.60 -0.80 -0.95
C GLY A 203 -2.05 -0.74 -2.42
N ASP A 204 -2.68 -1.81 -2.93
CA ASP A 204 -3.33 -1.85 -4.24
C ASP A 204 -4.64 -1.04 -4.29
N VAL A 205 -5.38 -0.98 -3.19
CA VAL A 205 -6.56 -0.11 -3.03
C VAL A 205 -6.13 1.36 -2.91
N VAL A 206 -5.12 1.67 -2.09
CA VAL A 206 -4.54 3.02 -1.93
C VAL A 206 -4.04 3.55 -3.29
N MET A 207 -3.30 2.72 -4.04
CA MET A 207 -2.81 3.07 -5.39
C MET A 207 -3.95 3.26 -6.40
N THR A 208 -5.04 2.48 -6.30
CA THR A 208 -6.20 2.67 -7.19
C THR A 208 -6.97 3.94 -6.85
N LEU A 209 -7.18 4.22 -5.55
CA LEU A 209 -7.83 5.45 -5.08
C LEU A 209 -7.04 6.69 -5.50
N SER A 210 -5.71 6.70 -5.35
CA SER A 210 -4.90 7.88 -5.70
C SER A 210 -4.95 8.18 -7.21
N ILE A 211 -4.95 7.16 -8.06
CA ILE A 211 -5.14 7.32 -9.51
C ILE A 211 -6.54 7.91 -9.81
N VAL A 212 -7.61 7.35 -9.23
CA VAL A 212 -8.98 7.81 -9.51
C VAL A 212 -9.24 9.22 -8.94
N LEU A 213 -8.70 9.53 -7.76
CA LEU A 213 -8.80 10.85 -7.12
C LEU A 213 -8.07 11.92 -7.93
N ARG A 214 -6.90 11.63 -8.53
CA ARG A 214 -6.21 12.58 -9.42
C ARG A 214 -6.99 12.90 -10.70
N ILE A 215 -7.74 11.92 -11.22
CA ILE A 215 -8.55 12.05 -12.44
C ILE A 215 -9.86 12.80 -12.13
N LYS A 216 -10.58 12.41 -11.07
CA LYS A 216 -11.87 13.02 -10.70
C LYS A 216 -11.74 14.31 -9.88
N ARG A 217 -10.58 14.58 -9.31
CA ARG A 217 -10.25 15.63 -8.33
C ARG A 217 -10.95 15.49 -6.99
N THR A 218 -12.25 15.18 -6.98
CA THR A 218 -13.08 14.98 -5.79
C THR A 218 -13.86 13.67 -5.91
N LEU A 219 -14.06 12.99 -4.78
CA LEU A 219 -14.87 11.77 -4.66
C LEU A 219 -15.82 11.89 -3.47
N ASP A 220 -17.06 11.41 -3.61
CA ASP A 220 -17.94 11.20 -2.46
C ASP A 220 -17.70 9.85 -1.76
N GLY A 221 -18.21 9.69 -0.53
CA GLY A 221 -18.05 8.46 0.25
C GLY A 221 -18.61 7.18 -0.40
N ALA A 222 -19.63 7.28 -1.26
CA ALA A 222 -20.22 6.14 -1.96
C ALA A 222 -19.41 5.75 -3.20
N GLU A 223 -18.82 6.73 -3.90
CA GLU A 223 -17.83 6.50 -4.97
C GLU A 223 -16.57 5.83 -4.42
N ILE A 224 -16.06 6.33 -3.29
CA ILE A 224 -14.92 5.74 -2.56
C ILE A 224 -15.20 4.28 -2.21
N ASP A 225 -16.34 4.00 -1.57
CA ASP A 225 -16.69 2.63 -1.20
C ASP A 225 -16.86 1.72 -2.44
N GLN A 226 -17.29 2.26 -3.58
CA GLN A 226 -17.40 1.50 -4.82
C GLN A 226 -16.02 1.13 -5.38
N ILE A 227 -15.07 2.07 -5.37
CA ILE A 227 -13.68 1.81 -5.77
C ILE A 227 -13.07 0.71 -4.89
N ILE A 228 -13.24 0.81 -3.56
CA ILE A 228 -12.75 -0.19 -2.60
C ILE A 228 -13.36 -1.58 -2.88
N ARG A 229 -14.70 -1.66 -3.03
CA ARG A 229 -15.41 -2.90 -3.37
C ARG A 229 -14.90 -3.51 -4.67
N ASP A 230 -14.69 -2.70 -5.70
CA ASP A 230 -14.28 -3.21 -7.02
C ASP A 230 -12.82 -3.67 -7.05
N VAL A 231 -11.91 -3.05 -6.29
CA VAL A 231 -10.53 -3.56 -6.15
C VAL A 231 -10.53 -4.90 -5.41
N GLU A 232 -11.12 -4.96 -4.21
CA GLU A 232 -11.13 -6.19 -3.39
C GLU A 232 -11.87 -7.35 -4.09
N THR A 233 -12.95 -7.07 -4.83
CA THR A 233 -13.64 -8.10 -5.63
C THR A 233 -12.76 -8.66 -6.74
N ARG A 234 -11.98 -7.81 -7.44
CA ARG A 234 -11.02 -8.25 -8.48
C ARG A 234 -9.85 -9.03 -7.87
N LYS A 235 -9.34 -8.58 -6.73
CA LYS A 235 -8.27 -9.22 -5.94
C LYS A 235 -8.67 -10.64 -5.48
N ALA A 236 -9.86 -10.78 -4.87
CA ALA A 236 -10.42 -12.07 -4.47
C ALA A 236 -10.65 -13.01 -5.67
N LEU A 237 -11.16 -12.50 -6.79
CA LEU A 237 -11.36 -13.27 -8.01
C LEU A 237 -10.03 -13.79 -8.58
N ALA A 238 -8.98 -12.96 -8.63
CA ALA A 238 -7.66 -13.35 -9.12
C ALA A 238 -7.01 -14.44 -8.23
N LEU A 239 -7.12 -14.30 -6.90
CA LEU A 239 -6.65 -15.32 -5.94
C LEU A 239 -7.38 -16.67 -6.12
N GLU A 240 -8.70 -16.65 -6.29
CA GLU A 240 -9.49 -17.87 -6.53
C GLU A 240 -9.17 -18.52 -7.88
N GLN A 241 -8.99 -17.73 -8.95
CA GLN A 241 -8.56 -18.24 -10.25
C GLN A 241 -7.19 -18.91 -10.18
N ARG A 242 -6.23 -18.29 -9.46
CA ARG A 242 -4.89 -18.85 -9.20
C ARG A 242 -4.99 -20.16 -8.43
N ARG A 243 -5.73 -20.20 -7.31
CA ARG A 243 -5.95 -21.41 -6.50
C ARG A 243 -6.53 -22.55 -7.34
N ARG A 244 -7.48 -22.28 -8.25
CA ARG A 244 -8.03 -23.27 -9.20
C ARG A 244 -7.04 -23.72 -10.27
N ALA A 245 -6.08 -22.87 -10.67
CA ALA A 245 -5.01 -23.28 -11.58
C ALA A 245 -3.98 -24.19 -10.89
N GLU A 246 -3.58 -23.84 -9.67
CA GLU A 246 -2.67 -24.63 -8.83
C GLU A 246 -3.29 -26.00 -8.45
N TRP A 247 -4.58 -26.04 -8.09
CA TRP A 247 -5.31 -27.30 -7.85
C TRP A 247 -5.30 -28.22 -9.07
N ARG A 248 -5.70 -27.73 -10.26
CA ARG A 248 -5.70 -28.51 -11.51
C ARG A 248 -4.32 -29.02 -11.89
N LYS A 249 -3.26 -28.26 -11.61
CA LYS A 249 -1.86 -28.70 -11.82
C LYS A 249 -1.53 -29.91 -10.94
N SER A 250 -1.96 -29.88 -9.67
CA SER A 250 -1.78 -30.99 -8.72
C SER A 250 -2.62 -32.23 -9.09
N GLU A 251 -3.86 -32.06 -9.55
CA GLU A 251 -4.69 -33.17 -10.06
C GLU A 251 -4.04 -33.86 -11.26
N LEU A 252 -3.52 -33.08 -12.23
CA LEU A 252 -2.82 -33.61 -13.40
C LEU A 252 -1.52 -34.33 -13.02
N ALA A 253 -0.77 -33.82 -12.04
CA ALA A 253 0.42 -34.51 -11.52
C ALA A 253 0.06 -35.83 -10.83
N ALA A 254 -0.97 -35.84 -9.97
CA ALA A 254 -1.47 -37.04 -9.30
C ALA A 254 -2.12 -38.05 -10.26
N ALA A 255 -2.62 -37.61 -11.42
CA ALA A 255 -3.08 -38.51 -12.49
C ALA A 255 -1.88 -39.18 -13.20
N ARG A 256 -0.85 -38.41 -13.58
CA ARG A 256 0.38 -38.93 -14.21
C ARG A 256 1.10 -39.94 -13.31
N PHE A 257 1.33 -39.57 -12.05
CA PHE A 257 1.99 -40.45 -11.07
C PHE A 257 1.26 -41.79 -10.89
N ARG A 258 -0.08 -41.79 -10.93
CA ARG A 258 -0.86 -43.05 -10.88
C ARG A 258 -0.62 -43.94 -12.11
N VAL A 259 -0.56 -43.38 -13.31
CA VAL A 259 -0.23 -44.12 -14.54
C VAL A 259 1.21 -44.64 -14.53
N GLU A 260 2.16 -43.82 -14.05
CA GLU A 260 3.57 -44.19 -13.89
C GLU A 260 3.79 -45.30 -12.84
N CYS A 261 2.87 -45.43 -11.88
CA CYS A 261 2.89 -46.45 -10.83
C CYS A 261 1.94 -47.64 -11.07
N GLU A 262 1.25 -47.72 -12.20
CA GLU A 262 0.53 -48.96 -12.57
C GLU A 262 1.56 -50.05 -12.92
N PRO A 263 1.57 -51.20 -12.21
CA PRO A 263 2.56 -52.23 -12.46
C PRO A 263 2.33 -52.85 -13.84
N LEU A 264 3.40 -52.90 -14.65
CA LEU A 264 3.38 -53.57 -15.96
C LEU A 264 2.74 -54.96 -15.82
N PRO A 265 1.77 -55.33 -16.69
CA PRO A 265 1.00 -56.55 -16.52
C PRO A 265 1.93 -57.76 -16.54
N ALA A 266 2.01 -58.46 -15.41
CA ALA A 266 2.97 -59.53 -15.19
C ALA A 266 2.90 -60.54 -16.35
N ALA A 267 3.99 -60.61 -17.12
CA ALA A 267 4.04 -61.42 -18.33
C ALA A 267 3.67 -62.87 -17.98
N ARG A 268 2.56 -63.36 -18.54
CA ARG A 268 2.05 -64.71 -18.26
C ARG A 268 3.15 -65.73 -18.49
N SER A 269 3.75 -66.22 -17.41
CA SER A 269 4.83 -67.22 -17.46
C SER A 269 4.27 -68.47 -18.14
N ARG A 270 4.67 -68.67 -19.40
CA ARG A 270 4.29 -69.87 -20.15
C ARG A 270 5.09 -71.03 -19.58
N HIS A 271 4.52 -71.69 -18.58
CA HIS A 271 4.96 -73.02 -18.18
C HIS A 271 4.73 -73.98 -19.36
N CYS A 272 5.76 -74.13 -20.20
CA CYS A 272 5.86 -75.26 -21.12
C CYS A 272 6.20 -76.51 -20.31
N SER A 273 5.18 -77.12 -19.70
CA SER A 273 5.27 -78.50 -19.23
C SER A 273 5.26 -79.44 -20.45
N HIS A 274 6.44 -79.66 -21.03
CA HIS A 274 6.69 -80.95 -21.67
C HIS A 274 6.72 -82.00 -20.57
N ASP A 275 5.92 -83.06 -20.69
CA ASP A 275 6.53 -84.38 -20.73
C ASP A 275 5.70 -85.37 -21.56
N GLN A 276 6.29 -86.53 -21.84
CA GLN A 276 5.72 -87.64 -22.63
C GLN A 276 5.22 -88.74 -21.66
N ALA A 277 4.73 -89.93 -22.05
CA ALA A 277 4.67 -90.61 -23.35
C ALA A 277 3.47 -91.59 -23.41
N SER A 278 3.36 -92.32 -24.52
CA SER A 278 2.53 -93.54 -24.67
C SER A 278 3.16 -94.77 -24.02
#